data_AF-A0A4Y2WPJ9-F1
#
_entry.id   AF-A0A4Y2WPJ9-F1
#
_cell.length_a   1.000
_cell.length_b   1.000
_cell.length_c   1.000
_cell.angle_alpha   90.00
_cell.angle_beta   90.00
_cell.angle_gamma   90.00
#
_symmetry.space_group_name_H-M   'P 1'
#
loop_
_entity.id
_entity.type
_entity.pdbx_description
1 polymer ?
#
loop_
_entity_poly.entity_id
_entity_poly.type
_entity_poly.pdbx_seq_one_letter_code
_entity_poly.pdbx_strand_id
1 'polypeptide(L)'
;MIYMQELRNPVTQLAGFNAIFDFSNTGLQHLKYCTPYNMYLLNHTSFEVMPVVYRRYHLINGNVIMNTLLTLVKPFMPSSIRKI
;
A
#
# COMPACT_ATOMS: atom_id res chain seq x y z
N MET A 1 2.48 5.05 -14.08
CA MET A 1 2.67 4.30 -15.34
C MET A 1 3.82 3.32 -15.31
N ILE A 2 4.97 3.61 -14.67
CA ILE A 2 6.14 2.69 -14.60
C ILE A 2 5.79 1.33 -13.96
N TYR A 3 4.97 1.33 -12.91
CA TYR A 3 4.59 0.10 -12.19
C TYR A 3 3.90 -0.95 -13.06
N MET A 4 3.05 -0.53 -14.02
CA MET A 4 2.37 -1.46 -14.92
C MET A 4 3.30 -2.04 -15.99
N GLN A 5 4.42 -1.36 -16.30
CA GLN A 5 5.41 -1.91 -17.23
C GLN A 5 6.15 -3.09 -16.61
N GLU A 6 6.49 -2.99 -15.32
CA GLU A 6 7.13 -4.09 -14.58
C GLU A 6 6.26 -5.34 -14.48
N LEU A 7 4.94 -5.21 -14.55
CA LEU A 7 4.03 -6.36 -14.61
C LEU A 7 4.15 -7.16 -15.91
N ARG A 8 4.82 -6.66 -16.94
CA ARG A 8 5.12 -7.38 -18.18
C ARG A 8 6.43 -8.16 -18.09
N ASN A 9 7.25 -7.89 -17.08
CA ASN A 9 8.53 -8.57 -16.88
C ASN A 9 8.29 -9.94 -16.22
N PRO A 10 8.66 -11.06 -16.88
CA PRO A 10 8.43 -12.40 -16.35
C PRO A 10 9.18 -12.65 -15.03
N VAL A 11 10.34 -12.02 -14.83
CA VAL A 11 11.08 -12.11 -13.56
C VAL A 11 10.26 -11.49 -12.44
N THR A 12 9.67 -10.32 -12.68
CA THR A 12 8.83 -9.61 -11.71
C THR A 12 7.52 -10.36 -11.43
N GLN A 13 6.91 -10.99 -12.43
CA GLN A 13 5.71 -11.82 -12.24
C GLN A 13 5.96 -13.01 -11.29
N LEU A 14 7.16 -13.62 -11.34
CA LEU A 14 7.54 -14.72 -10.47
C LEU A 14 8.03 -14.25 -9.09
N ALA A 15 8.88 -13.23 -9.05
CA ALA A 15 9.50 -12.73 -7.83
C ALA A 15 8.52 -11.90 -6.98
N GLY A 16 7.66 -11.12 -7.62
CA GLY A 16 6.79 -10.14 -6.97
C GLY A 16 7.51 -8.86 -6.57
N PHE A 17 6.80 -7.99 -5.85
CA PHE A 17 7.31 -6.69 -5.39
C PHE A 17 7.50 -6.65 -3.88
N ASN A 18 8.52 -5.91 -3.45
CA ASN A 18 8.64 -5.41 -2.08
C ASN A 18 8.32 -3.91 -2.10
N ALA A 19 7.29 -3.48 -1.37
CA ALA A 19 6.91 -2.09 -1.31
C ALA A 19 7.55 -1.42 -0.09
N ILE A 20 8.22 -0.29 -0.32
CA ILE A 20 8.81 0.54 0.74
C ILE A 20 8.10 1.88 0.74
N PHE A 21 7.50 2.23 1.87
CA PHE A 21 6.84 3.51 2.11
C PHE A 21 7.63 4.26 3.18
N ASP A 22 8.23 5.37 2.77
CA ASP A 22 8.91 6.30 3.68
C ASP A 22 7.93 7.37 4.16
N PHE A 23 7.67 7.39 5.47
CA PHE A 23 6.76 8.35 6.09
C PHE A 23 7.46 9.62 6.59
N SER A 24 8.76 9.79 6.31
CA SER A 24 9.47 11.04 6.56
C SER A 24 8.69 12.24 5.99
N ASN A 25 8.54 13.29 6.79
CA ASN A 25 7.80 14.51 6.42
C ASN A 25 6.31 14.31 6.08
N THR A 26 5.70 13.17 6.46
CA THR A 26 4.25 12.98 6.31
C THR A 26 3.50 13.79 7.38
N GLY A 27 2.87 14.89 6.97
CA GLY A 27 2.04 15.73 7.84
C GLY A 27 0.53 15.57 7.65
N LEU A 28 -0.25 16.28 8.48
CA LEU A 28 -1.72 16.31 8.45
C LEU A 28 -2.30 16.70 7.09
N GLN A 29 -1.59 17.54 6.33
CA GLN A 29 -2.00 17.96 4.98
C GLN A 29 -2.22 16.81 4.00
N HIS A 30 -1.60 15.64 4.23
CA HIS A 30 -1.79 14.46 3.39
C HIS A 30 -3.10 13.72 3.71
N LEU A 31 -3.57 13.79 4.97
CA LEU A 31 -4.78 13.11 5.41
C LEU A 31 -6.04 13.57 4.66
N LYS A 32 -6.06 14.80 4.14
CA LYS A 32 -7.19 15.31 3.35
C LYS A 32 -7.48 14.48 2.08
N TYR A 33 -6.47 13.77 1.57
CA TYR A 33 -6.61 12.86 0.43
C TYR A 33 -6.97 11.42 0.85
N CYS A 34 -6.84 11.11 2.14
CA CYS A 34 -7.04 9.79 2.70
C CYS A 34 -8.50 9.58 3.13
N THR A 35 -9.44 9.96 2.27
CA THR A 35 -10.87 9.71 2.48
C THR A 35 -11.12 8.20 2.54
N PRO A 36 -12.16 7.73 3.25
CA PRO A 36 -12.48 6.30 3.31
C PRO A 36 -12.62 5.65 1.93
N TYR A 37 -13.22 6.36 0.97
CA TYR A 37 -13.36 5.89 -0.40
C TYR A 37 -12.00 5.72 -1.10
N ASN A 38 -11.09 6.69 -0.97
CA ASN A 38 -9.76 6.58 -1.56
C ASN A 38 -8.93 5.47 -0.89
N MET A 39 -9.07 5.29 0.42
CA MET A 39 -8.42 4.20 1.15
C MET A 39 -8.95 2.83 0.70
N TYR A 40 -10.27 2.69 0.53
CA TYR A 40 -10.87 1.50 -0.07
C TYR A 40 -10.31 1.23 -1.47
N LEU A 41 -10.34 2.23 -2.37
CA LEU A 41 -9.86 2.08 -3.74
C LEU A 41 -8.40 1.66 -3.80
N LEU A 42 -7.54 2.24 -2.96
CA LEU A 42 -6.13 1.86 -2.86
C LEU A 42 -5.98 0.37 -2.50
N ASN A 43 -6.74 -0.12 -1.53
CA ASN A 43 -6.66 -1.51 -1.06
C ASN A 43 -7.24 -2.48 -2.08
N HIS A 44 -8.45 -2.19 -2.57
CA HIS A 44 -9.11 -3.01 -3.58
C HIS A 44 -8.26 -3.13 -4.84
N THR A 45 -7.69 -2.01 -5.31
CA THR A 45 -6.78 -2.04 -6.46
C THR A 45 -5.52 -2.84 -6.17
N SER A 46 -4.92 -2.67 -4.99
CA SER A 46 -3.67 -3.35 -4.63
C SER A 46 -3.84 -4.85 -4.44
N PHE A 47 -4.94 -5.30 -3.84
CA PHE A 47 -5.07 -6.68 -3.38
C PHE A 47 -6.02 -7.54 -4.20
N GLU A 48 -6.97 -6.94 -4.91
CA GLU A 48 -8.03 -7.70 -5.60
C GLU A 48 -7.99 -7.51 -7.12
N VAL A 49 -7.61 -6.32 -7.61
CA VAL A 49 -7.67 -5.99 -9.05
C VAL A 49 -6.33 -6.17 -9.75
N MET A 50 -5.22 -5.71 -9.15
CA MET A 50 -3.92 -5.75 -9.81
C MET A 50 -3.35 -7.18 -9.86
N PRO A 51 -2.83 -7.65 -11.00
CA PRO A 51 -2.19 -8.96 -11.13
C PRO A 51 -0.75 -8.92 -10.58
N VAL A 52 -0.61 -8.48 -9.32
CA VAL A 52 0.66 -8.27 -8.64
C VAL A 52 0.77 -9.24 -7.47
N VAL A 53 1.95 -9.83 -7.29
CA VAL A 53 2.30 -10.49 -6.04
C VAL A 53 3.11 -9.54 -5.17
N TYR A 54 2.53 -9.07 -4.06
CA TYR A 54 3.27 -8.32 -3.05
C TYR A 54 3.87 -9.28 -2.03
N ARG A 55 5.20 -9.24 -1.87
CA ARG A 55 5.94 -10.11 -0.96
C ARG A 55 6.07 -9.50 0.42
N ARG A 56 6.44 -8.21 0.49
CA ARG A 56 6.67 -7.48 1.75
C ARG A 56 6.24 -6.03 1.64
N TYR A 57 5.79 -5.52 2.78
CA TYR A 57 5.51 -4.12 3.01
C TYR A 57 6.45 -3.61 4.09
N HIS A 58 7.19 -2.54 3.77
CA HIS A 58 8.09 -1.86 4.68
C HIS A 58 7.58 -0.45 4.88
N LEU A 59 7.22 -0.12 6.12
CA LEU A 59 6.85 1.24 6.53
C LEU A 59 8.03 1.76 7.35
N ILE A 60 8.75 2.76 6.83
CA ILE A 60 9.95 3.32 7.46
C ILE A 60 9.70 4.77 7.87
N ASN A 61 10.46 5.25 8.87
CA ASN A 61 10.32 6.60 9.43
C ASN A 61 8.89 6.93 9.87
N GLY A 62 8.23 5.95 10.50
CA GLY A 62 6.85 6.04 10.94
C GLY A 62 6.62 7.18 11.94
N ASN A 63 5.44 7.78 11.86
CA ASN A 63 5.00 8.86 12.74
C ASN A 63 3.53 8.68 13.14
N VAL A 64 2.97 9.61 13.93
CA VAL A 64 1.58 9.52 14.40
C VAL A 64 0.58 9.46 13.23
N ILE A 65 0.86 10.16 12.13
CA ILE A 65 0.01 10.17 10.94
C ILE A 65 -0.02 8.79 10.28
N MET A 66 1.11 8.09 10.21
CA MET A 66 1.18 6.71 9.72
C MET A 66 0.25 5.79 10.51
N ASN A 67 0.26 5.86 11.84
CA ASN A 67 -0.61 5.03 12.69
C ASN A 67 -2.10 5.31 12.44
N THR A 68 -2.47 6.58 12.25
CA THR A 68 -3.83 6.97 11.86
C THR A 68 -4.21 6.37 10.50
N LEU A 69 -3.32 6.47 9.51
CA LEU A 69 -3.55 5.91 8.18
C LEU A 69 -3.71 4.39 8.19
N LEU A 70 -2.85 3.69 8.93
CA LEU A 70 -2.97 2.24 9.09
C LEU A 70 -4.31 1.85 9.72
N THR A 71 -4.77 2.61 10.72
CA THR A 71 -6.08 2.37 11.35
C THR A 71 -7.22 2.57 10.34
N LEU A 72 -7.18 3.61 9.51
CA LEU A 72 -8.19 3.87 8.47
C LEU A 72 -8.21 2.80 7.38
N VAL A 73 -7.05 2.26 7.04
CA VAL A 73 -6.88 1.28 5.96
C VAL A 73 -7.19 -0.15 6.42
N LYS A 74 -6.92 -0.47 7.70
CA LYS A 74 -7.03 -1.83 8.26
C LYS A 74 -8.35 -2.57 7.95
N PRO A 75 -9.53 -1.93 7.93
CA PRO A 75 -10.78 -2.61 7.58
C PRO A 75 -10.80 -3.19 6.17
N PHE A 76 -10.09 -2.55 5.23
CA PHE A 76 -10.05 -2.92 3.81
C PHE A 76 -8.88 -3.85 3.45
N MET A 77 -7.95 -4.11 4.38
CA MET A 77 -6.84 -5.01 4.14
C MET A 77 -7.28 -6.47 4.18
N PRO A 78 -6.78 -7.34 3.29
CA PRO A 78 -7.02 -8.78 3.35
C PRO A 78 -6.42 -9.38 4.64
N SER A 79 -6.98 -10.50 5.09
CA SER A 79 -6.59 -11.16 6.34
C SER A 79 -5.11 -11.58 6.40
N SER A 80 -4.51 -11.85 5.24
CA SER A 80 -3.08 -12.15 5.08
C SER A 80 -2.16 -10.98 5.46
N ILE A 81 -2.63 -9.75 5.33
CA ILE A 81 -1.84 -8.52 5.50
C ILE A 81 -2.22 -7.78 6.79
N ARG A 82 -3.44 -7.99 7.30
CA ARG A 82 -3.97 -7.35 8.50
C ARG A 82 -3.18 -7.61 9.80
N LYS A 83 -2.21 -8.53 9.77
CA LYS A 83 -1.34 -8.87 10.91
C LYS A 83 -0.15 -7.90 11.08
N ILE A 84 -0.01 -6.92 10.19
CA ILE A 84 0.88 -5.75 10.36
C ILE A 84 0.28 -4.83 11.43
#